data_AF-A0A1V9Z2V3-F1
#
_entry.id   AF-A0A1V9Z2V3-F1
#
_cell.length_a   1.000
_cell.length_b   1.000
_cell.length_c   1.000
_cell.angle_alpha   90.00
_cell.angle_beta   90.00
_cell.angle_gamma   90.00
#
_symmetry.space_group_name_H-M   'P 1'
#
loop_
_entity.id
_entity.type
_entity.pdbx_description
1 polymer ?
#
loop_
_entity_poly.entity_id
_entity_poly.type
_entity_poly.pdbx_seq_one_letter_code
_entity_poly.pdbx_strand_id
1 'polypeptide(L)'
;MTFNVLAQCYVRSTFFPYCDSRSLRWKTRSALLKNQVAAMHPRPDIVCLQECDNYDSFWKGLMATMDYSGIYVQKTGSKKDGVAIFWQHDRFEHVHSEEVHLKGASTTAAAAGDADLADRLLLRDNVGLVAEFRPKFDADVPSFVIATTHLFWDPKQADVKLAQTEHMLAALTAFTEARPGPVFFAGDFNSLPDSAVYARLTDAFGSAYAGSDGEPAFTNCNGVAEDGRPAFVGTLDYILFDTGRAQPTALAPLMSLAEATAEGALPNRKVGSDHLPLVAEFAFLTPTVEL
;
A
#
# COMPACT_ATOMS: atom_id res chain seq x y z
N MET A 1 3.81 7.18 -4.20
CA MET A 1 4.49 6.42 -3.12
C MET A 1 3.48 5.48 -2.47
N THR A 2 3.90 4.27 -2.10
CA THR A 2 3.15 3.41 -1.16
C THR A 2 4.05 2.97 -0.02
N PHE A 3 3.51 2.90 1.20
CA PHE A 3 4.28 2.53 2.39
C PHE A 3 3.39 2.01 3.53
N ASN A 4 3.58 0.75 3.92
CA ASN A 4 3.06 0.23 5.19
C ASN A 4 3.90 0.82 6.34
N VAL A 5 3.25 1.60 7.23
CA VAL A 5 3.95 2.38 8.27
C VAL A 5 4.05 1.66 9.62
N LEU A 6 3.63 0.41 9.69
CA LEU A 6 3.59 -0.43 10.89
C LEU A 6 2.78 0.23 12.03
N ALA A 7 1.50 -0.13 12.16
CA ALA A 7 0.63 0.43 13.18
C ALA A 7 1.16 0.11 14.58
N GLN A 8 1.07 1.07 15.50
CA GLN A 8 1.53 0.86 16.88
C GLN A 8 0.82 -0.29 17.58
N CYS A 9 -0.42 -0.59 17.19
CA CYS A 9 -1.20 -1.68 17.77
C CYS A 9 -0.69 -3.10 17.41
N TYR A 10 0.23 -3.22 16.44
CA TYR A 10 0.91 -4.46 16.07
C TYR A 10 2.35 -4.54 16.58
N VAL A 11 2.89 -3.42 17.08
CA VAL A 11 4.24 -3.39 17.66
C VAL A 11 4.26 -4.05 19.02
N ARG A 12 4.74 -5.29 19.06
CA ARG A 12 4.97 -6.09 20.27
C ARG A 12 6.43 -6.46 20.38
N SER A 13 7.02 -6.34 21.57
CA SER A 13 8.43 -6.71 21.79
C SER A 13 8.72 -8.18 21.45
N THR A 14 7.72 -9.05 21.52
CA THR A 14 7.82 -10.46 21.12
C THR A 14 7.95 -10.66 19.61
N PHE A 15 7.42 -9.73 18.80
CA PHE A 15 7.56 -9.78 17.34
C PHE A 15 8.85 -9.09 16.87
N PHE A 16 9.36 -8.15 17.68
CA PHE A 16 10.57 -7.38 17.38
C PHE A 16 11.63 -7.50 18.49
N PRO A 17 12.07 -8.72 18.88
CA PRO A 17 12.94 -8.92 20.04
C PRO A 17 14.37 -8.36 19.84
N TYR A 18 14.77 -8.16 18.58
CA TYR A 18 16.05 -7.58 18.17
C TYR A 18 16.07 -6.05 18.28
N CYS A 19 14.90 -5.40 18.24
CA CYS A 19 14.81 -3.95 18.22
C CYS A 19 14.79 -3.37 19.63
N ASP A 20 15.55 -2.31 19.88
CA ASP A 20 15.53 -1.60 21.17
C ASP A 20 14.09 -1.15 21.49
N SER A 21 13.58 -1.55 22.66
CA SER A 21 12.19 -1.26 23.04
C SER A 21 11.84 0.23 23.04
N ARG A 22 12.82 1.15 23.17
CA ARG A 22 12.59 2.60 23.05
C ARG A 22 12.39 3.01 21.60
N SER A 23 13.04 2.35 20.65
CA SER A 23 12.83 2.53 19.22
C SER A 23 11.42 2.12 18.82
N LEU A 24 10.87 1.06 19.43
CA LEU A 24 9.51 0.55 19.16
C LEU A 24 8.36 1.44 19.67
N ARG A 25 8.64 2.40 20.55
CA ARG A 25 7.61 3.31 21.09
C ARG A 25 7.14 4.27 20.01
N TRP A 26 5.83 4.51 19.95
CA TRP A 26 5.22 5.43 18.99
C TRP A 26 5.94 6.78 18.89
N LYS A 27 6.28 7.40 20.03
CA LYS A 27 7.01 8.68 20.06
C LYS A 27 8.32 8.64 19.25
N THR A 28 9.06 7.54 19.32
CA THR A 28 10.33 7.37 18.61
C THR A 28 10.07 6.99 17.16
N ARG A 29 9.23 5.97 16.90
CA ARG A 29 8.93 5.54 15.52
C ARG A 29 8.28 6.63 14.69
N SER A 30 7.31 7.37 15.22
CA SER A 30 6.66 8.47 14.52
C SER A 30 7.64 9.57 14.10
N ALA A 31 8.69 9.83 14.91
CA ALA A 31 9.75 10.76 14.51
C ALA A 31 10.61 10.19 13.36
N LEU A 32 10.93 8.89 13.37
CA LEU A 32 11.61 8.23 12.25
C LEU A 32 10.76 8.23 10.98
N LEU A 33 9.49 7.85 11.08
CA LEU A 33 8.52 7.84 9.98
C LEU A 33 8.35 9.24 9.38
N LYS A 34 8.25 10.28 10.23
CA LYS A 34 8.25 11.68 9.77
C LYS A 34 9.49 11.99 8.94
N ASN A 35 10.68 11.64 9.43
CA ASN A 35 11.92 11.91 8.73
C ASN A 35 12.01 11.12 7.41
N GLN A 36 11.55 9.87 7.39
CA GLN A 36 11.50 9.04 6.18
C GLN A 36 10.61 9.66 5.10
N VAL A 37 9.41 10.14 5.46
CA VAL A 37 8.52 10.80 4.49
C VAL A 37 9.08 12.16 4.06
N ALA A 38 9.61 12.96 4.98
CA ALA A 38 10.16 14.29 4.68
C ALA A 38 11.46 14.25 3.86
N ALA A 39 12.22 13.16 3.93
CA ALA A 39 13.46 12.98 3.18
C ALA A 39 13.23 12.60 1.71
N MET A 40 12.00 12.27 1.30
CA MET A 40 11.68 11.93 -0.08
C MET A 40 11.80 13.15 -0.97
N HIS A 41 12.76 13.11 -1.90
CA HIS A 41 12.99 14.16 -2.89
C HIS A 41 13.20 13.56 -4.30
N PRO A 42 12.46 13.99 -5.33
CA PRO A 42 11.34 14.94 -5.26
C PRO A 42 10.19 14.42 -4.39
N ARG A 43 9.37 15.33 -3.86
CA ARG A 43 8.23 14.95 -3.00
C ARG A 43 7.20 14.17 -3.84
N PRO A 44 6.70 13.01 -3.37
CA PRO A 44 5.71 12.25 -4.12
C PRO A 44 4.39 13.00 -4.25
N ASP A 45 3.80 13.03 -5.43
CA ASP A 45 2.52 13.72 -5.62
C ASP A 45 1.34 13.06 -4.90
N ILE A 46 1.38 11.74 -4.86
CA ILE A 46 0.41 10.88 -4.19
C ILE A 46 1.16 9.95 -3.23
N VAL A 47 0.61 9.79 -2.02
CA VAL A 47 1.14 8.90 -0.98
C VAL A 47 0.02 7.99 -0.45
N CYS A 48 0.16 6.69 -0.66
CA CYS A 48 -0.71 5.67 -0.08
C CYS A 48 -0.04 5.09 1.17
N LEU A 49 -0.69 5.15 2.34
CA LEU A 49 -0.19 4.53 3.57
C LEU A 49 -1.08 3.37 4.00
N GLN A 50 -0.46 2.26 4.40
CA GLN A 50 -1.12 1.11 5.02
C GLN A 50 -0.72 1.02 6.50
N GLU A 51 -1.56 0.36 7.31
CA GLU A 51 -1.42 0.36 8.77
C GLU A 51 -1.34 1.78 9.37
N CYS A 52 -2.05 2.71 8.74
CA CYS A 52 -2.12 4.09 9.17
C CYS A 52 -3.00 4.20 10.42
N ASP A 53 -2.40 4.11 11.60
CA ASP A 53 -3.03 4.53 12.85
C ASP A 53 -2.65 5.98 13.18
N ASN A 54 -3.29 6.58 14.20
CA ASN A 54 -3.03 7.97 14.60
C ASN A 54 -3.27 8.99 13.46
N TYR A 55 -4.18 8.71 12.53
CA TYR A 55 -4.44 9.56 11.36
C TYR A 55 -4.72 11.02 11.76
N ASP A 56 -5.75 11.27 12.58
CA ASP A 56 -6.14 12.62 12.98
C ASP A 56 -5.11 13.30 13.90
N SER A 57 -4.49 12.53 14.80
CA SER A 57 -3.60 13.07 15.83
C SER A 57 -2.16 13.29 15.34
N PHE A 58 -1.75 12.67 14.23
CA PHE A 58 -0.37 12.72 13.75
C PHE A 58 -0.29 12.92 12.23
N TRP A 59 -0.75 11.94 11.43
CA TRP A 59 -0.49 11.94 9.99
C TRP A 59 -1.13 13.12 9.26
N LYS A 60 -2.40 13.41 9.52
CA LYS A 60 -3.12 14.52 8.89
C LYS A 60 -2.40 15.86 9.10
N GLY A 61 -2.01 16.14 10.35
CA GLY A 61 -1.29 17.37 10.69
C GLY A 61 0.11 17.41 10.08
N LEU A 62 0.87 16.31 10.17
CA LEU A 62 2.21 16.20 9.59
C LEU A 62 2.18 16.43 8.07
N MET A 63 1.33 15.70 7.36
CA MET A 63 1.22 15.75 5.91
C MET A 63 0.78 17.15 5.44
N ALA A 64 -0.13 17.82 6.16
CA ALA A 64 -0.50 19.21 5.88
C ALA A 64 0.67 20.20 5.98
N THR A 65 1.66 19.98 6.86
CA THR A 65 2.87 20.83 6.91
C THR A 65 3.75 20.71 5.66
N MET A 66 3.53 19.70 4.83
CA MET A 66 4.23 19.43 3.57
C MET A 66 3.33 19.67 2.34
N ASP A 67 2.25 20.44 2.52
CA ASP A 67 1.23 20.74 1.51
C ASP A 67 0.45 19.51 1.00
N TYR A 68 0.18 18.54 1.87
CA TYR A 68 -0.72 17.44 1.52
C TYR A 68 -2.10 17.60 2.13
N SER A 69 -3.12 17.30 1.34
CA SER A 69 -4.44 16.90 1.83
C SER A 69 -4.51 15.38 1.93
N GLY A 70 -5.50 14.85 2.67
CA GLY A 70 -5.63 13.41 2.87
C GLY A 70 -7.05 12.93 3.17
N ILE A 71 -7.30 11.68 2.81
CA ILE A 71 -8.48 10.89 3.15
C ILE A 71 -8.02 9.56 3.77
N TYR A 72 -8.88 8.97 4.61
CA TYR A 72 -8.54 7.83 5.44
C TYR A 72 -9.75 6.92 5.64
N VAL A 73 -9.51 5.61 5.54
CA VAL A 73 -10.50 4.57 5.85
C VAL A 73 -9.92 3.68 6.94
N GLN A 74 -10.58 3.68 8.11
CA GLN A 74 -10.23 2.78 9.21
C GLN A 74 -10.67 1.35 8.88
N LYS A 75 -9.91 0.35 9.33
CA LYS A 75 -10.41 -1.03 9.37
C LYS A 75 -11.73 -1.09 10.15
N THR A 76 -12.62 -1.98 9.73
CA THR A 76 -13.99 -2.08 10.28
C THR A 76 -14.07 -2.72 11.68
N GLY A 77 -12.93 -3.15 12.23
CA GLY A 77 -12.81 -3.79 13.53
C GLY A 77 -12.47 -2.83 14.67
N SER A 78 -11.99 -3.39 15.78
CA SER A 78 -11.57 -2.61 16.96
C SER A 78 -10.21 -1.93 16.81
N LYS A 79 -9.42 -2.31 15.79
CA LYS A 79 -8.12 -1.71 15.51
C LYS A 79 -8.32 -0.36 14.84
N LYS A 80 -7.51 0.62 15.26
CA LYS A 80 -7.56 2.01 14.79
C LYS A 80 -6.64 2.28 13.60
N ASP A 81 -6.09 1.24 12.99
CA ASP A 81 -5.30 1.36 11.77
C ASP A 81 -6.20 1.21 10.54
N GLY A 82 -5.69 1.63 9.40
CA GLY A 82 -6.42 1.65 8.16
C GLY A 82 -5.52 2.00 6.98
N VAL A 83 -6.14 2.47 5.90
CA VAL A 83 -5.44 2.95 4.71
C VAL A 83 -5.71 4.44 4.51
N ALA A 84 -4.70 5.18 4.05
CA ALA A 84 -4.82 6.60 3.75
C ALA A 84 -4.28 6.91 2.36
N ILE A 85 -4.90 7.87 1.67
CA ILE A 85 -4.34 8.50 0.47
C ILE A 85 -4.12 9.97 0.78
N PHE A 86 -2.88 10.43 0.60
CA PHE A 86 -2.51 11.85 0.64
C PHE A 86 -2.11 12.33 -0.75
N TRP A 87 -2.39 13.59 -1.06
CA TRP A 87 -2.03 14.22 -2.33
C TRP A 87 -1.55 15.66 -2.13
N GLN A 88 -0.64 16.12 -3.00
CA GLN A 88 -0.19 17.52 -3.05
C GLN A 88 -1.40 18.44 -3.27
N HIS A 89 -1.74 19.25 -2.26
CA HIS A 89 -2.96 20.05 -2.21
C HIS A 89 -3.01 21.03 -3.37
N ASP A 90 -1.91 21.74 -3.64
CA ASP A 90 -1.89 22.75 -4.70
C ASP A 90 -1.90 22.16 -6.12
N ARG A 91 -1.55 20.88 -6.28
CA ARG A 91 -1.52 20.22 -7.60
C ARG A 91 -2.83 19.54 -7.97
N PHE A 92 -3.50 18.90 -7.01
CA PHE A 92 -4.65 18.04 -7.28
C PHE A 92 -5.86 18.35 -6.40
N GLU A 93 -7.03 18.21 -7.00
CA GLU A 93 -8.32 18.20 -6.32
C GLU A 93 -8.79 16.74 -6.19
N HIS A 94 -9.22 16.36 -4.99
CA HIS A 94 -9.97 15.12 -4.78
C HIS A 94 -11.42 15.33 -5.21
N VAL A 95 -11.92 14.50 -6.12
CA VAL A 95 -13.26 14.64 -6.72
C VAL A 95 -14.26 13.65 -6.11
N HIS A 96 -13.90 12.37 -6.09
CA HIS A 96 -14.74 11.28 -5.58
C HIS A 96 -13.88 10.26 -4.86
N SER A 97 -14.44 9.59 -3.86
CA SER A 97 -13.84 8.43 -3.21
C SER A 97 -14.87 7.39 -2.82
N GLU A 98 -14.43 6.14 -2.74
CA GLU A 98 -15.20 5.02 -2.25
C GLU A 98 -14.38 4.20 -1.24
N GLU A 99 -15.00 3.90 -0.10
CA GLU A 99 -14.45 2.99 0.91
C GLU A 99 -14.87 1.56 0.57
N VAL A 100 -13.91 0.65 0.46
CA VAL A 100 -14.18 -0.75 0.08
C VAL A 100 -13.98 -1.65 1.29
N HIS A 101 -15.07 -2.19 1.84
CA HIS A 101 -14.99 -3.14 2.95
C HIS A 101 -14.73 -4.55 2.41
N LEU A 102 -13.51 -5.08 2.59
CA LEU A 102 -13.11 -6.33 1.93
C LEU A 102 -13.86 -7.57 2.42
N LYS A 103 -14.55 -7.49 3.57
CA LYS A 103 -15.50 -8.53 3.99
C LYS A 103 -16.66 -8.71 3.01
N GLY A 104 -16.95 -7.73 2.17
CA GLY A 104 -17.95 -7.85 1.09
C GLY A 104 -17.69 -9.02 0.14
N ALA A 105 -16.43 -9.45 0.02
CA ALA A 105 -16.04 -10.66 -0.71
C ALA A 105 -16.75 -11.93 -0.23
N SER A 106 -17.23 -11.97 1.03
CA SER A 106 -17.99 -13.10 1.56
C SER A 106 -19.29 -13.35 0.79
N THR A 107 -19.89 -12.29 0.21
CA THR A 107 -21.13 -12.41 -0.57
C THR A 107 -20.88 -13.21 -1.85
N THR A 108 -19.78 -12.93 -2.54
CA THR A 108 -19.38 -13.66 -3.75
C THR A 108 -19.01 -15.10 -3.42
N ALA A 109 -18.26 -15.33 -2.34
CA ALA A 109 -17.91 -16.68 -1.88
C ALA A 109 -19.16 -17.51 -1.54
N ALA A 110 -20.11 -16.92 -0.80
CA ALA A 110 -21.38 -17.57 -0.46
C ALA A 110 -22.23 -17.87 -1.72
N ALA A 111 -22.30 -16.94 -2.67
CA ALA A 111 -23.01 -17.15 -3.93
C ALA A 111 -22.37 -18.26 -4.80
N ALA A 112 -21.06 -18.46 -4.69
CA ALA A 112 -20.33 -19.56 -5.31
C ALA A 112 -20.47 -20.90 -4.55
N GLY A 113 -21.14 -20.92 -3.40
CA GLY A 113 -21.34 -22.11 -2.57
C GLY A 113 -20.19 -22.43 -1.61
N ASP A 114 -19.21 -21.54 -1.43
CA ASP A 114 -18.08 -21.71 -0.52
C ASP A 114 -18.37 -21.05 0.84
N ALA A 115 -19.13 -21.76 1.68
CA ALA A 115 -19.53 -21.29 3.00
C ALA A 115 -18.34 -21.09 3.96
N ASP A 116 -17.31 -21.95 3.88
CA ASP A 116 -16.13 -21.86 4.74
C ASP A 116 -15.33 -20.58 4.45
N LEU A 117 -15.08 -20.29 3.17
CA LEU A 117 -14.41 -19.06 2.77
C LEU A 117 -15.23 -17.83 3.13
N ALA A 118 -16.56 -17.87 2.93
CA ALA A 118 -17.44 -16.77 3.30
C ALA A 118 -17.37 -16.44 4.80
N ASP A 119 -17.42 -17.46 5.66
CA ASP A 119 -17.31 -17.30 7.11
C ASP A 119 -15.94 -16.75 7.52
N ARG A 120 -14.86 -17.26 6.91
CA ARG A 120 -13.50 -16.73 7.16
C ARG A 120 -13.38 -15.26 6.75
N LEU A 121 -13.99 -14.86 5.63
CA LEU A 121 -13.99 -13.48 5.13
C LEU A 121 -14.78 -12.51 6.02
N LEU A 122 -15.92 -12.93 6.58
CA LEU A 122 -16.74 -12.11 7.49
C LEU A 122 -15.96 -11.70 8.77
N LEU A 123 -14.97 -12.50 9.15
CA LEU A 123 -14.08 -12.25 10.29
C LEU A 123 -12.89 -11.34 9.95
N ARG A 124 -12.78 -10.83 8.71
CA ARG A 124 -11.66 -9.97 8.28
C ARG A 124 -12.13 -8.54 8.11
N ASP A 125 -11.48 -7.64 8.83
CA ASP A 125 -11.84 -6.22 8.87
C ASP A 125 -11.03 -5.35 7.88
N ASN A 126 -10.28 -6.00 6.96
CA ASN A 126 -9.48 -5.33 5.95
C ASN A 126 -10.33 -4.40 5.08
N VAL A 127 -9.72 -3.31 4.63
CA VAL A 127 -10.36 -2.25 3.85
C VAL A 127 -9.48 -1.83 2.69
N GLY A 128 -10.12 -1.33 1.64
CA GLY A 128 -9.51 -0.59 0.56
C GLY A 128 -10.12 0.81 0.42
N LEU A 129 -9.47 1.64 -0.37
CA LEU A 129 -9.89 2.99 -0.67
C LEU A 129 -9.59 3.28 -2.14
N VAL A 130 -10.58 3.79 -2.87
CA VAL A 130 -10.46 4.25 -4.26
C VAL A 130 -10.77 5.73 -4.31
N ALA A 131 -9.98 6.53 -5.02
CA ALA A 131 -10.20 7.97 -5.14
C ALA A 131 -9.81 8.50 -6.52
N GLU A 132 -10.65 9.40 -7.04
CA GLU A 132 -10.41 10.17 -8.27
C GLU A 132 -9.76 11.51 -7.95
N PHE A 133 -8.71 11.85 -8.69
CA PHE A 133 -8.01 13.12 -8.62
C PHE A 133 -8.05 13.84 -9.96
N ARG A 134 -8.22 15.16 -9.90
CA ARG A 134 -8.14 16.06 -11.05
C ARG A 134 -7.01 17.06 -10.84
N PRO A 135 -6.15 17.32 -11.85
CA PRO A 135 -5.16 18.38 -11.74
C PRO A 135 -5.84 19.76 -11.70
N LYS A 136 -5.30 20.66 -10.87
CA LYS A 136 -5.82 22.02 -10.73
C LYS A 136 -5.35 22.95 -11.85
N PHE A 137 -4.11 22.77 -12.32
CA PHE A 137 -3.45 23.70 -13.25
C PHE A 137 -2.67 23.02 -14.39
N ASP A 138 -2.43 21.71 -14.29
CA ASP A 138 -1.61 20.97 -15.25
C ASP A 138 -2.50 20.35 -16.33
N ALA A 139 -2.60 21.02 -17.48
CA ALA A 139 -3.49 20.61 -18.57
C ALA A 139 -3.04 19.33 -19.28
N ASP A 140 -1.76 18.96 -19.14
CA ASP A 140 -1.19 17.75 -19.74
C ASP A 140 -1.41 16.51 -18.87
N VAL A 141 -1.84 16.71 -17.62
CA VAL A 141 -2.23 15.63 -16.70
C VAL A 141 -3.73 15.36 -16.86
N PRO A 142 -4.17 14.11 -17.07
CA PRO A 142 -5.58 13.76 -17.06
C PRO A 142 -6.11 13.66 -15.61
N SER A 143 -7.43 13.58 -15.43
CA SER A 143 -7.96 12.96 -14.21
C SER A 143 -7.50 11.51 -14.12
N PHE A 144 -7.18 11.04 -12.92
CA PHE A 144 -6.72 9.67 -12.68
C PHE A 144 -7.30 9.11 -11.39
N VAL A 145 -7.25 7.78 -11.27
CA VAL A 145 -7.76 7.05 -10.12
C VAL A 145 -6.60 6.41 -9.36
N ILE A 146 -6.60 6.57 -8.04
CA ILE A 146 -5.69 5.89 -7.12
C ILE A 146 -6.51 4.95 -6.25
N ALA A 147 -6.09 3.68 -6.20
CA ALA A 147 -6.58 2.70 -5.27
C ALA A 147 -5.48 2.31 -4.28
N THR A 148 -5.87 2.02 -3.04
CA THR A 148 -4.98 1.39 -2.05
C THR A 148 -5.71 0.39 -1.17
N THR A 149 -4.99 -0.62 -0.71
CA THR A 149 -5.52 -1.66 0.17
C THR A 149 -4.44 -2.20 1.10
N HIS A 150 -4.87 -2.89 2.15
CA HIS A 150 -4.02 -3.76 2.95
C HIS A 150 -4.74 -5.10 3.10
N LEU A 151 -4.31 -6.11 2.33
CA LEU A 151 -4.90 -7.45 2.32
C LEU A 151 -4.62 -8.21 3.62
N PHE A 152 -5.36 -9.29 3.85
CA PHE A 152 -5.14 -10.14 5.01
C PHE A 152 -3.73 -10.75 5.02
N TRP A 153 -3.14 -10.91 6.21
CA TRP A 153 -1.69 -11.18 6.34
C TRP A 153 -1.31 -12.66 6.37
N ASP A 154 -2.22 -13.55 6.78
CA ASP A 154 -1.87 -14.95 7.07
C ASP A 154 -1.43 -15.69 5.79
N PRO A 155 -0.19 -16.19 5.71
CA PRO A 155 0.30 -16.90 4.53
C PRO A 155 -0.49 -18.18 4.23
N LYS A 156 -1.18 -18.76 5.22
CA LYS A 156 -1.99 -19.97 5.05
C LYS A 156 -3.36 -19.72 4.43
N GLN A 157 -3.76 -18.45 4.25
CA GLN A 157 -5.09 -18.07 3.75
C GLN A 157 -4.96 -17.32 2.42
N ALA A 158 -4.30 -17.94 1.45
CA ALA A 158 -4.12 -17.41 0.10
C ALA A 158 -5.45 -17.19 -0.63
N ASP A 159 -6.43 -18.04 -0.38
CA ASP A 159 -7.80 -17.96 -0.90
C ASP A 159 -8.57 -16.73 -0.37
N VAL A 160 -8.43 -16.42 0.92
CA VAL A 160 -8.98 -15.18 1.52
C VAL A 160 -8.37 -13.97 0.85
N LYS A 161 -7.04 -13.93 0.70
CA LYS A 161 -6.36 -12.81 0.03
C LYS A 161 -6.82 -12.65 -1.41
N LEU A 162 -6.96 -13.76 -2.15
CA LEU A 162 -7.44 -13.73 -3.54
C LEU A 162 -8.89 -13.23 -3.63
N ALA A 163 -9.79 -13.70 -2.77
CA ALA A 163 -11.17 -13.23 -2.74
C ALA A 163 -11.27 -11.72 -2.41
N GLN A 164 -10.43 -11.24 -1.49
CA GLN A 164 -10.33 -9.80 -1.20
C GLN A 164 -9.81 -9.00 -2.40
N THR A 165 -8.82 -9.54 -3.14
CA THR A 165 -8.31 -8.94 -4.37
C THR A 165 -9.41 -8.82 -5.42
N GLU A 166 -10.15 -9.90 -5.70
CA GLU A 166 -11.25 -9.87 -6.68
C GLU A 166 -12.32 -8.85 -6.30
N HIS A 167 -12.67 -8.78 -5.01
CA HIS A 167 -13.65 -7.80 -4.53
C HIS A 167 -13.16 -6.36 -4.72
N MET A 168 -11.88 -6.09 -4.44
CA MET A 168 -11.27 -4.77 -4.67
C MET A 168 -11.20 -4.41 -6.16
N LEU A 169 -10.86 -5.37 -7.02
CA LEU A 169 -10.83 -5.16 -8.48
C LEU A 169 -12.23 -4.91 -9.06
N ALA A 170 -13.26 -5.59 -8.55
CA ALA A 170 -14.64 -5.35 -8.93
C ALA A 170 -15.10 -3.94 -8.54
N ALA A 171 -14.79 -3.50 -7.31
CA ALA A 171 -15.08 -2.14 -6.85
C ALA A 171 -14.34 -1.09 -7.69
N LEU A 172 -13.05 -1.31 -7.97
CA LEU A 172 -12.26 -0.42 -8.82
C LEU A 172 -12.82 -0.34 -10.24
N THR A 173 -13.21 -1.47 -10.83
CA THR A 173 -13.85 -1.51 -12.16
C THR A 173 -15.12 -0.68 -12.17
N ALA A 174 -16.05 -0.94 -11.24
CA ALA A 174 -17.31 -0.19 -11.13
C ALA A 174 -17.06 1.32 -10.89
N PHE A 175 -16.06 1.68 -10.08
CA PHE A 175 -15.71 3.08 -9.84
C PHE A 175 -15.25 3.78 -11.12
N THR A 176 -14.47 3.09 -11.96
CA THR A 176 -13.89 3.61 -13.20
C THR A 176 -14.84 3.62 -14.40
N GLU A 177 -15.95 2.85 -14.38
CA GLU A 177 -16.98 2.91 -15.44
C GLU A 177 -17.53 4.32 -15.64
N ALA A 178 -17.77 5.04 -14.54
CA ALA A 178 -18.24 6.42 -14.55
C ALA A 178 -17.11 7.45 -14.58
N ARG A 179 -15.85 7.01 -14.39
CA ARG A 179 -14.67 7.87 -14.16
C ARG A 179 -13.48 7.32 -14.95
N PRO A 180 -13.55 7.31 -16.29
CA PRO A 180 -12.49 6.75 -17.12
C PRO A 180 -11.21 7.59 -16.99
N GLY A 181 -10.08 6.91 -16.83
CA GLY A 181 -8.78 7.56 -16.70
C GLY A 181 -7.69 6.54 -16.38
N PRO A 182 -6.42 6.96 -16.33
CA PRO A 182 -5.34 6.13 -15.83
C PRO A 182 -5.62 5.66 -14.40
N VAL A 183 -5.36 4.39 -14.13
CA VAL A 183 -5.58 3.77 -12.82
C VAL A 183 -4.25 3.35 -12.24
N PHE A 184 -4.04 3.67 -10.97
CA PHE A 184 -2.93 3.19 -10.17
C PHE A 184 -3.47 2.47 -8.94
N PHE A 185 -2.93 1.30 -8.64
CA PHE A 185 -3.33 0.52 -7.47
C PHE A 185 -2.10 0.14 -6.65
N ALA A 186 -1.95 0.78 -5.49
CA ALA A 186 -0.76 0.62 -4.67
C ALA A 186 -1.10 0.21 -3.24
N GLY A 187 -0.34 -0.69 -2.63
CA GLY A 187 -0.67 -1.17 -1.29
C GLY A 187 0.22 -2.29 -0.80
N ASP A 188 -0.15 -2.80 0.37
CA ASP A 188 0.40 -4.03 0.95
C ASP A 188 -0.58 -5.17 0.64
N PHE A 189 -0.15 -6.08 -0.21
CA PHE A 189 -0.96 -7.19 -0.70
C PHE A 189 -0.69 -8.48 0.07
N ASN A 190 0.25 -8.48 1.02
CA ASN A 190 0.65 -9.66 1.79
C ASN A 190 0.86 -10.92 0.92
N SER A 191 1.36 -10.72 -0.30
CA SER A 191 1.39 -11.73 -1.35
C SER A 191 2.68 -11.60 -2.16
N LEU A 192 3.44 -12.70 -2.27
CA LEU A 192 4.71 -12.76 -3.01
C LEU A 192 4.48 -12.76 -4.53
N PRO A 193 5.52 -12.47 -5.34
CA PRO A 193 5.40 -12.41 -6.81
C PRO A 193 4.99 -13.73 -7.49
N ASP A 194 5.12 -14.87 -6.81
CA ASP A 194 4.70 -16.20 -7.29
C ASP A 194 3.27 -16.59 -6.86
N SER A 195 2.56 -15.68 -6.19
CA SER A 195 1.22 -15.93 -5.67
C SER A 195 0.11 -15.75 -6.72
N ALA A 196 -1.03 -16.42 -6.51
CA ALA A 196 -2.24 -16.20 -7.31
C ALA A 196 -2.77 -14.77 -7.23
N VAL A 197 -2.56 -14.08 -6.11
CA VAL A 197 -2.93 -12.66 -5.94
C VAL A 197 -2.10 -11.79 -6.88
N TYR A 198 -0.79 -11.98 -6.91
CA TYR A 198 0.10 -11.21 -7.79
C TYR A 198 -0.23 -11.49 -9.25
N ALA A 199 -0.35 -12.76 -9.65
CA ALA A 199 -0.74 -13.13 -11.01
C ALA A 199 -2.03 -12.43 -11.46
N ARG A 200 -3.07 -12.47 -10.62
CA ARG A 200 -4.36 -11.84 -10.90
C ARG A 200 -4.28 -10.32 -11.06
N LEU A 201 -3.44 -9.66 -10.25
CA LEU A 201 -3.21 -8.22 -10.33
C LEU A 201 -2.46 -7.86 -11.62
N THR A 202 -1.45 -8.66 -11.99
CA THR A 202 -0.65 -8.43 -13.20
C THR A 202 -1.35 -8.81 -14.50
N ASP A 203 -2.45 -9.56 -14.44
CA ASP A 203 -3.34 -9.73 -15.60
C ASP A 203 -4.03 -8.41 -15.99
N ALA A 204 -4.23 -7.50 -15.03
CA ALA A 204 -4.93 -6.23 -15.24
C ALA A 204 -3.99 -5.01 -15.28
N PHE A 205 -2.82 -5.09 -14.66
CA PHE A 205 -1.92 -3.95 -14.47
C PHE A 205 -0.46 -4.32 -14.72
N GLY A 206 0.36 -3.34 -15.07
CA GLY A 206 1.81 -3.43 -14.93
C GLY A 206 2.23 -3.19 -13.49
N SER A 207 3.34 -3.77 -13.05
CA SER A 207 3.97 -3.44 -11.77
C SER A 207 5.18 -2.54 -11.98
N ALA A 208 5.23 -1.41 -11.27
CA ALA A 208 6.23 -0.37 -11.50
C ALA A 208 7.67 -0.83 -11.21
N TYR A 209 7.84 -1.73 -10.25
CA TYR A 209 9.15 -2.22 -9.81
C TYR A 209 9.55 -3.56 -10.46
N ALA A 210 8.68 -4.15 -11.29
CA ALA A 210 9.01 -5.34 -12.06
C ALA A 210 10.00 -4.98 -13.18
N GLY A 211 11.24 -5.45 -13.04
CA GLY A 211 12.31 -5.32 -14.05
C GLY A 211 12.51 -6.59 -14.87
N SER A 212 13.61 -6.65 -15.62
CA SER A 212 13.99 -7.85 -16.40
C SER A 212 14.18 -9.10 -15.54
N ASP A 213 14.61 -8.90 -14.28
CA ASP A 213 14.87 -9.97 -13.32
C ASP A 213 13.65 -10.23 -12.40
N GLY A 214 12.50 -9.64 -12.71
CA GLY A 214 11.28 -9.71 -11.91
C GLY A 214 11.16 -8.58 -10.89
N GLU A 215 10.38 -8.84 -9.84
CA GLU A 215 10.15 -7.90 -8.73
C GLU A 215 11.38 -7.75 -7.83
N PRO A 216 11.47 -6.68 -7.00
CA PRO A 216 12.52 -6.54 -6.00
C PRO A 216 12.61 -7.77 -5.10
N ALA A 217 13.80 -7.99 -4.53
CA ALA A 217 14.01 -9.10 -3.61
C ALA A 217 13.14 -8.99 -2.34
N PHE A 218 12.90 -7.77 -1.86
CA PHE A 218 12.02 -7.54 -0.71
C PHE A 218 11.48 -6.11 -0.63
N THR A 219 10.32 -6.01 0.00
CA THR A 219 9.75 -4.76 0.51
C THR A 219 9.44 -4.86 2.01
N ASN A 220 9.43 -6.06 2.58
CA ASN A 220 9.36 -6.32 4.02
C ASN A 220 10.57 -7.15 4.48
N CYS A 221 11.13 -6.79 5.62
CA CYS A 221 12.20 -7.54 6.29
C CYS A 221 11.98 -7.52 7.80
N ASN A 222 11.39 -8.57 8.35
CA ASN A 222 10.93 -8.57 9.74
C ASN A 222 11.21 -9.87 10.50
N GLY A 223 11.04 -9.79 11.82
CA GLY A 223 11.31 -10.88 12.74
C GLY A 223 12.80 -11.23 12.80
N VAL A 224 13.18 -12.11 13.74
CA VAL A 224 14.50 -12.75 13.75
C VAL A 224 14.30 -14.23 14.10
N ALA A 225 14.87 -15.10 13.28
CA ALA A 225 14.91 -16.54 13.48
C ALA A 225 16.00 -16.94 14.49
N GLU A 226 16.02 -18.20 14.90
CA GLU A 226 16.98 -18.72 15.90
C GLU A 226 18.45 -18.56 15.46
N ASP A 227 18.71 -18.55 14.15
CA ASP A 227 20.04 -18.37 13.56
C ASP A 227 20.47 -16.89 13.43
N GLY A 228 19.64 -15.96 13.92
CA GLY A 228 19.91 -14.52 13.92
C GLY A 228 19.57 -13.81 12.60
N ARG A 229 19.06 -14.52 11.59
CA ARG A 229 18.60 -13.92 10.33
C ARG A 229 17.16 -13.41 10.46
N PRO A 230 16.68 -12.54 9.57
CA PRO A 230 15.27 -12.15 9.56
C PRO A 230 14.36 -13.37 9.43
N ALA A 231 13.24 -13.37 10.15
CA ALA A 231 12.27 -14.47 10.08
C ALA A 231 11.51 -14.46 8.75
N PHE A 232 11.32 -13.27 8.16
CA PHE A 232 10.72 -13.11 6.86
C PHE A 232 11.43 -11.99 6.07
N VAL A 233 11.68 -12.26 4.80
CA VAL A 233 12.17 -11.31 3.80
C VAL A 233 11.43 -11.58 2.51
N GLY A 234 10.72 -10.59 1.98
CA GLY A 234 9.98 -10.76 0.74
C GLY A 234 9.27 -9.51 0.25
N THR A 235 8.81 -9.57 -1.00
CA THR A 235 8.08 -8.47 -1.66
C THR A 235 6.59 -8.68 -1.48
N LEU A 236 5.97 -7.75 -0.75
CA LEU A 236 4.55 -7.76 -0.40
C LEU A 236 3.83 -6.49 -0.87
N ASP A 237 4.59 -5.43 -1.12
CA ASP A 237 4.09 -4.11 -1.49
C ASP A 237 4.31 -3.87 -2.97
N TYR A 238 3.32 -3.28 -3.64
CA TYR A 238 3.37 -3.04 -5.09
C TYR A 238 2.81 -1.66 -5.44
N ILE A 239 3.32 -1.07 -6.52
CA ILE A 239 2.68 0.05 -7.23
C ILE A 239 2.28 -0.48 -8.60
N LEU A 240 1.01 -0.78 -8.77
CA LEU A 240 0.44 -1.26 -10.02
C LEU A 240 -0.13 -0.09 -10.82
N PHE A 241 -0.07 -0.17 -12.15
CA PHE A 241 -0.52 0.89 -13.04
C PHE A 241 -1.10 0.35 -14.35
N ASP A 242 -2.02 1.11 -14.96
CA ASP A 242 -2.53 0.85 -16.30
C ASP A 242 -1.45 1.11 -17.36
N THR A 243 -0.93 0.05 -17.97
CA THR A 243 0.16 0.10 -18.97
C THR A 243 -0.25 0.75 -20.28
N GLY A 244 -1.55 0.83 -20.57
CA GLY A 244 -2.07 1.52 -21.76
C GLY A 244 -2.17 3.03 -21.57
N ARG A 245 -2.07 3.53 -20.33
CA ARG A 245 -2.32 4.94 -20.00
C ARG A 245 -1.22 5.63 -19.20
N ALA A 246 -0.27 4.88 -18.66
CA ALA A 246 0.88 5.41 -17.96
C ALA A 246 2.11 4.52 -18.14
N GLN A 247 3.29 5.09 -17.94
CA GLN A 247 4.55 4.34 -17.87
C GLN A 247 5.46 4.91 -16.78
N PRO A 248 6.21 4.07 -16.05
CA PRO A 248 7.17 4.54 -15.07
C PRO A 248 8.36 5.23 -15.78
N THR A 249 8.78 6.38 -15.24
CA THR A 249 9.94 7.14 -15.75
C THR A 249 11.14 7.08 -14.81
N ALA A 250 10.90 6.92 -13.51
CA ALA A 250 11.94 6.77 -12.50
C ALA A 250 11.42 5.97 -11.31
N LEU A 251 12.33 5.25 -10.65
CA LEU A 251 12.08 4.49 -9.42
C LEU A 251 13.06 4.96 -8.34
N ALA A 252 12.58 5.17 -7.12
CA ALA A 252 13.46 5.41 -5.99
C ALA A 252 14.21 4.11 -5.63
N PRO A 253 15.52 4.21 -5.29
CA PRO A 253 16.31 3.06 -4.90
C PRO A 253 15.79 2.48 -3.58
N LEU A 254 15.85 1.14 -3.48
CA LEU A 254 15.49 0.42 -2.27
C LEU A 254 16.73 0.18 -1.40
N MET A 255 16.48 0.12 -0.08
CA MET A 255 17.49 -0.25 0.91
C MET A 255 18.05 -1.64 0.60
N SER A 256 19.36 -1.81 0.73
CA SER A 256 19.98 -3.14 0.56
C SER A 256 19.63 -4.07 1.72
N LEU A 257 19.65 -5.39 1.48
CA LEU A 257 19.43 -6.37 2.54
C LEU A 257 20.47 -6.23 3.67
N ALA A 258 21.71 -5.88 3.33
CA ALA A 258 22.77 -5.66 4.31
C ALA A 258 22.45 -4.50 5.25
N GLU A 259 21.85 -3.42 4.74
CA GLU A 259 21.40 -2.29 5.56
C GLU A 259 20.18 -2.64 6.41
N ALA A 260 19.20 -3.34 5.81
CA ALA A 260 17.98 -3.75 6.50
C ALA A 260 18.26 -4.72 7.67
N THR A 261 19.29 -5.54 7.54
CA THR A 261 19.69 -6.55 8.54
C THR A 261 20.84 -6.12 9.45
N ALA A 262 21.34 -4.89 9.31
CA ALA A 262 22.46 -4.37 10.11
C ALA A 262 22.19 -4.39 11.63
N GLU A 263 20.92 -4.37 12.04
CA GLU A 263 20.47 -4.50 13.43
C GLU A 263 19.50 -5.69 13.59
N GLY A 264 19.72 -6.78 12.84
CA GLY A 264 18.87 -7.98 12.81
C GLY A 264 17.85 -7.93 11.69
N ALA A 265 16.86 -7.05 11.79
CA ALA A 265 15.84 -6.79 10.77
C ALA A 265 15.21 -5.39 10.97
N LEU A 266 14.10 -5.11 10.31
CA LEU A 266 13.32 -3.87 10.46
C LEU A 266 12.08 -4.11 11.37
N PRO A 267 11.51 -3.09 12.04
CA PRO A 267 12.08 -1.76 12.26
C PRO A 267 13.31 -1.84 13.16
N ASN A 268 14.13 -0.80 13.15
CA ASN A 268 15.33 -0.69 13.96
C ASN A 268 15.52 0.75 14.48
N ARG A 269 16.71 1.10 14.95
CA ARG A 269 16.98 2.46 15.48
C ARG A 269 16.93 3.55 14.41
N LYS A 270 16.98 3.20 13.12
CA LYS A 270 17.05 4.13 11.98
C LYS A 270 15.76 4.14 11.15
N VAL A 271 15.00 3.04 11.17
CA VAL A 271 13.81 2.83 10.31
C VAL A 271 12.60 2.53 11.19
N GLY A 272 11.51 3.27 11.00
CA GLY A 272 10.31 3.20 11.84
C GLY A 272 9.26 2.14 11.47
N SER A 273 9.43 1.48 10.32
CA SER A 273 8.58 0.40 9.81
C SER A 273 9.42 -0.84 9.49
N ASP A 274 8.79 -2.00 9.44
CA ASP A 274 9.37 -3.23 8.88
C ASP A 274 9.28 -3.34 7.34
N HIS A 275 8.56 -2.40 6.72
CA HIS A 275 8.47 -2.27 5.26
C HIS A 275 9.38 -1.16 4.72
N LEU A 276 9.64 -1.22 3.41
CA LEU A 276 10.30 -0.19 2.61
C LEU A 276 9.24 0.65 1.87
N PRO A 277 9.38 1.98 1.82
CA PRO A 277 8.54 2.80 0.96
C PRO A 277 8.91 2.57 -0.52
N LEU A 278 7.90 2.36 -1.36
CA LEU A 278 8.05 2.33 -2.82
C LEU A 278 7.68 3.70 -3.40
N VAL A 279 8.52 4.23 -4.29
CA VAL A 279 8.28 5.52 -4.96
C VAL A 279 8.60 5.39 -6.44
N ALA A 280 7.60 5.62 -7.28
CA ALA A 280 7.74 5.66 -8.73
C ALA A 280 7.22 6.99 -9.26
N GLU A 281 7.92 7.52 -10.26
CA GLU A 281 7.46 8.62 -11.11
C GLU A 281 6.85 8.02 -12.37
N PHE A 282 5.78 8.63 -12.87
CA PHE A 282 5.08 8.19 -14.07
C PHE A 282 4.88 9.32 -15.05
N ALA A 283 4.97 8.99 -16.33
CA ALA A 283 4.43 9.79 -17.41
C ALA A 283 3.08 9.22 -17.85
N PHE A 284 2.11 10.10 -18.08
CA PHE A 284 0.85 9.72 -18.71
C PHE A 284 1.05 9.53 -20.21
N LEU A 285 0.41 8.51 -20.77
CA LEU A 285 0.43 8.23 -22.19
C LEU A 285 -0.72 8.95 -22.87
N THR A 286 -0.43 9.64 -23.96
CA THR A 286 -1.47 10.22 -24.82
C THR A 286 -2.27 9.08 -25.44
N PRO A 287 -3.62 9.12 -25.41
CA PRO A 287 -4.42 8.10 -26.08
C PRO A 287 -4.04 8.04 -27.56
N THR A 288 -3.60 6.87 -28.03
CA THR A 288 -3.46 6.62 -29.46
C THR A 288 -4.85 6.67 -30.07
N VAL A 289 -5.14 7.71 -30.85
CA VAL A 289 -6.32 7.72 -31.71
C VAL A 289 -6.03 6.69 -32.80
N GLU A 290 -6.59 5.48 -32.68
CA GLU A 290 -6.65 4.56 -33.81
C GLU A 290 -7.51 5.23 -34.89
N LEU A 291 -6.87 5.64 -35.99
CA LEU A 291 -7.49 6.19 -37.19
C LEU A 291 -8.13 5.09 -38.03
#